data_AF-A0A0Q6UQE6-F1
#
_entry.id   AF-A0A0Q6UQE6-F1
#
_cell.length_a   1.000
_cell.length_b   1.000
_cell.length_c   1.000
_cell.angle_alpha   90.00
_cell.angle_beta   90.00
_cell.angle_gamma   90.00
#
_symmetry.space_group_name_H-M   'P 1'
#
loop_
_entity.id
_entity.type
_entity.pdbx_description
1 polymer ?
#
loop_
_entity_poly.entity_id
_entity_poly.type
_entity_poly.pdbx_seq_one_letter_code
_entity_poly.pdbx_strand_id
1 'polypeptide(L)'
;MDKLFAKFANVTARATGSPPAFLICVAMVLLWAASGPIFKFSETWQLVINTGTTIITFLMVFLIQNTQNRDGVALQTKLDELIRATTDAENEFIGIEKLTDKELEAMHAHCKERADRHMRNYQRLAAEKDARAAKRKPAKSGAKKEPSARAKAASRAKALKAGS
;
A
#
# COMPACT_ATOMS: atom_id res chain seq x y z
N MET A 1 24.24 -14.23 -26.36
CA MET A 1 23.19 -13.43 -27.04
C MET A 1 22.30 -12.68 -26.05
N ASP A 2 22.23 -13.11 -24.79
CA ASP A 2 21.29 -12.59 -23.78
C ASP A 2 21.50 -11.13 -23.42
N LYS A 3 22.76 -10.66 -23.34
CA LYS A 3 23.05 -9.26 -22.99
C LYS A 3 22.58 -8.26 -24.06
N LEU A 4 22.64 -8.64 -25.34
CA LEU A 4 22.21 -7.76 -26.44
C LEU A 4 20.69 -7.69 -26.52
N PHE A 5 20.01 -8.85 -26.46
CA PHE A 5 18.55 -8.91 -26.39
C PHE A 5 18.03 -8.18 -25.15
N ALA A 6 18.62 -8.41 -23.98
CA ALA A 6 18.22 -7.74 -22.75
C ALA A 6 18.48 -6.23 -22.79
N LYS A 7 19.53 -5.76 -23.47
CA LYS A 7 19.78 -4.33 -23.67
C LYS A 7 18.77 -3.71 -24.62
N PHE A 8 18.50 -4.37 -25.75
CA PHE A 8 17.46 -3.95 -26.71
C PHE A 8 16.09 -3.90 -26.03
N ALA A 9 15.67 -4.96 -25.36
CA ALA A 9 14.37 -5.02 -24.69
C ALA A 9 14.22 -3.92 -23.63
N ASN A 10 15.25 -3.67 -22.83
CA ASN A 10 15.20 -2.66 -21.77
C ASN A 10 15.20 -1.23 -22.35
N VAL A 11 15.93 -0.98 -23.45
CA VAL A 11 15.87 0.29 -24.18
C VAL A 11 14.49 0.49 -24.80
N THR A 12 13.96 -0.52 -25.47
CA THR A 12 12.63 -0.45 -26.10
C THR A 12 11.52 -0.27 -25.06
N ALA A 13 11.57 -0.98 -23.94
CA ALA A 13 10.62 -0.83 -22.84
C ALA A 13 10.66 0.58 -22.22
N ARG A 14 11.86 1.13 -22.00
CA ARG A 14 12.02 2.51 -21.51
C ARG A 14 11.53 3.55 -22.51
N ALA A 15 11.83 3.34 -23.80
CA ALA A 15 11.41 4.26 -24.85
C ALA A 15 9.87 4.26 -24.98
N THR A 16 9.26 3.09 -25.11
CA THR A 16 7.80 2.93 -25.26
C THR A 16 7.00 3.34 -24.03
N GLY A 17 7.56 3.25 -22.82
CA GLY A 17 6.93 3.71 -21.58
C GLY A 17 7.05 5.22 -21.31
N SER A 18 7.73 5.99 -22.16
CA SER A 18 8.00 7.42 -21.93
C SER A 18 6.86 8.34 -22.43
N PRO A 19 6.61 9.50 -21.77
CA PRO A 19 5.58 10.45 -22.23
C PRO A 19 5.76 10.94 -23.69
N PRO A 20 6.99 11.20 -24.20
CA PRO A 20 7.18 11.54 -25.61
C PRO A 20 6.77 10.42 -26.57
N ALA A 21 7.02 9.15 -26.22
CA ALA A 21 6.62 8.03 -27.07
C ALA A 21 5.09 7.90 -27.15
N PHE A 22 4.37 8.17 -26.05
CA PHE A 22 2.92 8.23 -26.08
C PHE A 22 2.41 9.32 -27.03
N LEU A 23 2.97 10.52 -26.98
CA LEU A 23 2.61 11.61 -27.90
C LEU A 23 2.88 11.24 -29.38
N ILE A 24 4.00 10.59 -29.66
CA ILE A 24 4.32 10.10 -31.01
C ILE A 24 3.28 9.06 -31.46
N CYS A 25 2.93 8.10 -30.60
CA CYS A 25 1.88 7.12 -30.90
C CYS A 25 0.53 7.77 -31.20
N VAL A 26 0.11 8.75 -30.39
CA VAL A 26 -1.13 9.51 -30.63
C VAL A 26 -1.05 10.25 -31.96
N ALA A 27 0.06 10.93 -32.25
CA ALA A 27 0.25 11.63 -33.52
C ALA A 27 0.18 10.68 -34.72
N MET A 28 0.78 9.49 -34.64
CA MET A 28 0.69 8.47 -35.69
C MET A 28 -0.76 8.01 -35.91
N VAL A 29 -1.53 7.79 -34.85
CA VAL A 29 -2.95 7.40 -34.96
C VAL A 29 -3.77 8.53 -35.60
N LEU A 30 -3.52 9.79 -35.23
CA LEU A 30 -4.19 10.95 -35.83
C LEU A 30 -3.86 11.10 -37.32
N LEU A 31 -2.58 10.93 -37.71
CA LEU A 31 -2.16 10.95 -39.12
C LEU A 31 -2.82 9.83 -39.92
N TRP A 32 -2.88 8.61 -39.36
CA TRP A 32 -3.60 7.50 -39.98
C TRP A 32 -5.09 7.82 -40.15
N ALA A 33 -5.76 8.35 -39.12
CA ALA A 33 -7.16 8.76 -39.19
C ALA A 33 -7.40 9.84 -40.25
N ALA A 34 -6.52 10.84 -40.32
CA ALA A 34 -6.58 11.92 -41.31
C ALA A 34 -6.34 11.44 -42.75
N SER A 35 -5.64 10.32 -42.94
CA SER A 35 -5.49 9.69 -44.26
C SER A 35 -6.75 8.94 -44.72
N GLY A 36 -7.66 8.59 -43.80
CA GLY A 36 -8.88 7.84 -44.07
C GLY A 36 -9.77 8.40 -45.20
N PRO A 37 -10.08 9.71 -45.23
CA PRO A 37 -10.85 10.33 -46.32
C PRO A 37 -10.20 10.19 -47.71
N ILE A 38 -8.87 10.26 -47.80
CA ILE A 38 -8.12 10.11 -49.05
C ILE A 38 -8.28 8.67 -49.58
N PHE A 39 -8.23 7.69 -48.69
CA PHE A 39 -8.38 6.27 -49.01
C PHE A 39 -9.83 5.77 -48.94
N LYS A 40 -10.82 6.68 -48.84
CA LYS A 40 -12.25 6.38 -48.73
C LYS A 40 -12.59 5.33 -47.65
N PHE A 41 -11.82 5.31 -46.57
CA PHE A 41 -11.95 4.31 -45.49
C PHE A 41 -11.94 2.84 -45.99
N SER A 42 -11.14 2.56 -47.03
CA SER A 42 -11.05 1.22 -47.64
C SER A 42 -10.63 0.09 -46.69
N GLU A 43 -10.97 -1.14 -47.05
CA GLU A 43 -10.55 -2.37 -46.34
C GLU A 43 -9.03 -2.43 -46.15
N THR A 44 -8.25 -2.08 -47.17
CA THR A 44 -6.78 -2.05 -47.08
C THR A 44 -6.29 -1.03 -46.05
N TRP A 45 -6.94 0.14 -45.96
CA TRP A 45 -6.58 1.18 -45.00
C TRP A 45 -6.84 0.74 -43.54
N GLN A 46 -7.92 0.01 -43.29
CA GLN A 46 -8.22 -0.60 -41.98
C GLN A 46 -7.28 -1.79 -41.68
N LEU A 47 -7.02 -2.62 -42.68
CA LEU A 47 -6.15 -3.78 -42.56
C LEU A 47 -4.74 -3.41 -42.11
N VAL A 48 -4.19 -2.31 -42.64
CA VAL A 48 -2.83 -1.85 -42.29
C VAL A 48 -2.70 -1.55 -40.80
N ILE A 49 -3.63 -0.80 -40.20
CA ILE A 49 -3.53 -0.48 -38.77
C ILE A 49 -3.78 -1.70 -37.88
N ASN A 50 -4.75 -2.54 -38.24
CA ASN A 50 -5.09 -3.74 -37.47
C ASN A 50 -3.93 -4.73 -37.50
N THR A 51 -3.34 -4.97 -38.67
CA THR A 51 -2.22 -5.90 -38.84
C THR A 51 -0.96 -5.37 -38.16
N GLY A 52 -0.65 -4.08 -38.36
CA GLY A 52 0.53 -3.45 -37.76
C GLY A 52 0.46 -3.44 -36.23
N THR A 53 -0.67 -3.02 -35.68
CA THR A 53 -0.86 -2.98 -34.21
C THR A 53 -0.82 -4.38 -33.61
N THR A 54 -1.35 -5.39 -34.29
CA THR A 54 -1.30 -6.79 -33.82
C THR A 54 0.14 -7.29 -33.73
N ILE A 55 0.96 -7.08 -34.77
CA ILE A 55 2.38 -7.47 -34.77
C ILE A 55 3.13 -6.74 -33.64
N ILE A 56 2.94 -5.41 -33.54
CA ILE A 56 3.58 -4.60 -32.50
C ILE A 56 3.16 -5.10 -31.11
N THR A 57 1.88 -5.38 -30.90
CA THR A 57 1.36 -5.86 -29.62
C THR A 57 1.94 -7.23 -29.27
N PHE A 58 2.00 -8.17 -30.22
CA PHE A 58 2.65 -9.47 -29.97
C PHE A 58 4.12 -9.31 -29.59
N LEU A 59 4.87 -8.51 -30.32
CA LEU A 59 6.27 -8.22 -29.98
C LEU A 59 6.36 -7.54 -28.59
N MET A 60 5.47 -6.61 -28.30
CA MET A 60 5.43 -5.88 -27.03
C MET A 60 5.16 -6.81 -25.85
N VAL A 61 4.26 -7.80 -25.99
CA VAL A 61 4.03 -8.81 -24.94
C VAL A 61 5.33 -9.54 -24.60
N PHE A 62 6.08 -10.01 -25.59
CA PHE A 62 7.38 -10.66 -25.34
C PHE A 62 8.41 -9.71 -24.72
N LEU A 63 8.47 -8.45 -25.16
CA LEU A 63 9.40 -7.45 -24.61
C LEU A 63 9.07 -7.09 -23.16
N ILE A 64 7.79 -6.89 -22.86
CA ILE A 64 7.27 -6.65 -21.51
C ILE A 64 7.61 -7.86 -20.64
N GLN A 65 7.26 -9.08 -21.07
CA GLN A 65 7.55 -10.30 -20.32
C GLN A 65 9.05 -10.48 -20.03
N ASN A 66 9.93 -10.22 -21.00
CA ASN A 66 11.37 -10.32 -20.78
C ASN A 66 11.88 -9.28 -19.76
N THR A 67 11.39 -8.05 -19.84
CA THR A 67 11.79 -6.98 -18.92
C THR A 67 11.24 -7.25 -17.52
N GLN A 68 9.96 -7.62 -17.42
CA GLN A 68 9.31 -7.97 -16.16
C GLN A 68 9.92 -9.20 -15.50
N ASN A 69 10.24 -10.25 -16.25
CA ASN A 69 10.90 -11.45 -15.71
C ASN A 69 12.26 -11.10 -15.10
N ARG A 70 13.06 -10.30 -15.81
CA ARG A 70 14.38 -9.88 -15.33
C ARG A 70 14.30 -8.95 -14.12
N ASP A 71 13.37 -7.98 -14.14
CA ASP A 71 13.17 -7.06 -13.02
C ASP A 71 12.59 -7.78 -11.79
N GLY A 72 11.76 -8.81 -11.99
CA GLY A 72 11.23 -9.68 -10.94
C GLY A 72 12.34 -10.43 -10.19
N VAL A 73 13.25 -11.09 -10.91
CA VAL A 73 14.39 -11.80 -10.30
C VAL A 73 15.31 -10.82 -9.55
N ALA A 74 15.57 -9.64 -10.13
CA ALA A 74 16.37 -8.62 -9.47
C ALA A 74 15.72 -8.07 -8.19
N LEU A 75 14.39 -7.92 -8.18
CA LEU A 75 13.64 -7.51 -7.00
C LEU A 75 13.70 -8.60 -5.92
N GLN A 76 13.45 -9.86 -6.26
CA GLN A 76 13.55 -11.00 -5.36
C GLN A 76 14.95 -11.06 -4.71
N THR A 77 16.02 -10.99 -5.51
CA THR A 77 17.40 -11.03 -4.99
C THR A 77 17.69 -9.89 -4.01
N LYS A 78 17.17 -8.69 -4.26
CA LYS A 78 17.32 -7.55 -3.33
C LYS A 78 16.55 -7.77 -2.03
N LEU A 79 15.35 -8.32 -2.10
CA LEU A 79 14.54 -8.64 -0.94
C LEU A 79 15.16 -9.76 -0.10
N ASP A 80 15.67 -10.80 -0.75
CA ASP A 80 16.40 -11.89 -0.09
C ASP A 80 17.60 -11.36 0.69
N GLU A 81 18.37 -10.44 0.11
CA GLU A 81 19.50 -9.82 0.81
C GLU A 81 19.05 -8.94 1.98
N LEU A 82 17.95 -8.19 1.84
CA LEU A 82 17.39 -7.40 2.95
C LEU A 82 16.88 -8.27 4.09
N ILE A 83 16.21 -9.39 3.80
CA ILE A 83 15.78 -10.37 4.81
C ILE A 83 16.99 -10.96 5.51
N ARG A 84 17.99 -11.42 4.75
CA ARG A 84 19.23 -12.00 5.28
C ARG A 84 20.00 -11.03 6.18
N ALA A 85 19.97 -9.73 5.87
CA ALA A 85 20.67 -8.69 6.64
C ALA A 85 19.87 -8.18 7.86
N THR A 86 18.58 -8.50 7.98
CA THR A 86 17.70 -8.00 9.05
C THR A 86 17.59 -9.01 10.20
N THR A 87 18.00 -8.62 11.41
CA THR A 87 18.06 -9.53 12.57
C THR A 87 16.72 -10.11 13.01
N ASP A 88 15.62 -9.38 12.80
CA ASP A 88 14.26 -9.79 13.22
C ASP A 88 13.45 -10.41 12.06
N ALA A 89 14.05 -10.55 10.88
CA ALA A 89 13.40 -11.17 9.72
C ALA A 89 13.74 -12.68 9.66
N GLU A 90 12.79 -13.48 9.20
CA GLU A 90 12.98 -14.92 9.09
C GLU A 90 13.56 -15.32 7.74
N ASN A 91 14.71 -15.98 7.76
CA ASN A 91 15.37 -16.47 6.55
C ASN A 91 14.54 -17.53 5.79
N GLU A 92 13.51 -18.11 6.41
CA GLU A 92 12.57 -19.03 5.74
C GLU A 92 11.80 -18.35 4.59
N PHE A 93 11.71 -17.01 4.59
CA PHE A 93 11.09 -16.24 3.51
C PHE A 93 12.00 -15.99 2.30
N ILE A 94 13.27 -16.40 2.35
CA ILE A 94 14.22 -16.25 1.24
C ILE A 94 13.89 -17.30 0.18
N GLY A 95 13.71 -16.88 -1.07
CA GLY A 95 13.43 -17.79 -2.20
C GLY A 95 12.05 -18.42 -2.20
N ILE A 96 11.05 -17.81 -1.54
CA ILE A 96 9.68 -18.33 -1.45
C ILE A 96 9.00 -18.50 -2.81
N GLU A 97 9.44 -17.79 -3.84
CA GLU A 97 8.89 -17.90 -5.21
C GLU A 97 9.13 -19.27 -5.86
N LYS A 98 10.01 -20.09 -5.28
CA LYS A 98 10.34 -21.44 -5.77
C LYS A 98 9.49 -22.52 -5.11
N LEU A 99 8.72 -22.18 -4.09
CA LEU A 99 7.81 -23.09 -3.42
C LEU A 99 6.67 -23.49 -4.35
N THR A 100 6.14 -24.69 -4.15
CA THR A 100 4.87 -25.07 -4.79
C THR A 100 3.72 -24.25 -4.21
N ASP A 101 2.60 -24.15 -4.93
CA ASP A 101 1.42 -23.40 -4.47
C ASP A 101 0.95 -23.84 -3.07
N LYS A 102 1.00 -25.15 -2.79
CA LYS A 102 0.61 -25.71 -1.48
C LYS A 102 1.56 -25.28 -0.36
N GLU A 103 2.86 -25.28 -0.64
CA GLU A 103 3.86 -24.86 0.35
C GLU A 103 3.82 -23.35 0.58
N LEU A 104 3.60 -22.57 -0.48
CA LEU A 104 3.43 -21.13 -0.41
C LEU A 104 2.17 -20.76 0.39
N GLU A 105 1.07 -21.50 0.21
CA GLU A 105 -0.17 -21.31 0.98
C GLU A 105 0.03 -21.66 2.46
N ALA A 106 0.77 -22.72 2.77
CA ALA A 106 1.13 -23.06 4.15
C ALA A 106 1.98 -21.95 4.81
N MET A 107 2.97 -21.40 4.10
CA MET A 107 3.77 -20.26 4.55
C MET A 107 2.93 -19.02 4.77
N HIS A 108 1.99 -18.73 3.86
CA HIS A 108 1.06 -17.61 3.98
C HIS A 108 0.17 -17.78 5.23
N ALA A 109 -0.35 -18.98 5.48
CA ALA A 109 -1.16 -19.27 6.65
C ALA A 109 -0.36 -19.07 7.95
N HIS A 110 0.89 -19.52 8.00
CA HIS A 110 1.79 -19.30 9.15
C HIS A 110 2.05 -17.81 9.40
N CYS A 111 2.32 -17.04 8.34
CA CYS A 111 2.51 -15.58 8.43
C CYS A 111 1.25 -14.88 8.95
N LYS A 112 0.07 -15.24 8.43
CA LYS A 112 -1.21 -14.69 8.88
C LYS A 112 -1.47 -14.99 10.36
N GLU A 113 -1.24 -16.23 10.79
CA GLU A 113 -1.45 -16.62 12.18
C GLU A 113 -0.56 -15.80 13.14
N ARG A 114 0.69 -15.55 12.74
CA ARG A 114 1.62 -14.71 13.48
C ARG A 114 1.17 -13.25 13.56
N ALA A 115 0.76 -12.68 12.43
CA ALA A 115 0.23 -11.31 12.40
C ALA A 115 -0.98 -11.17 13.32
N ASP A 116 -1.88 -12.15 13.30
CA ASP A 116 -3.05 -12.19 14.18
C ASP A 116 -2.66 -12.33 15.65
N ARG A 117 -1.66 -13.17 15.98
CA ARG A 117 -1.12 -13.27 17.36
C ARG A 117 -0.54 -11.95 17.83
N HIS A 118 0.25 -11.26 17.01
CA HIS A 118 0.80 -9.94 17.34
C HIS A 118 -0.30 -8.91 17.57
N MET A 119 -1.32 -8.86 16.70
CA MET A 119 -2.45 -7.96 16.83
C MET A 119 -3.24 -8.21 18.13
N ARG A 120 -3.55 -9.47 18.44
CA ARG A 120 -4.24 -9.85 19.69
C ARG A 120 -3.43 -9.45 20.92
N ASN A 121 -2.12 -9.68 20.91
CA ASN A 121 -1.24 -9.28 22.00
C ASN A 121 -1.21 -7.76 22.18
N TYR A 122 -1.17 -7.00 21.08
CA TYR A 122 -1.22 -5.54 21.12
C TYR A 122 -2.55 -5.04 21.72
N GLN A 123 -3.68 -5.58 21.26
CA GLN A 123 -5.00 -5.24 21.80
C GLN A 123 -5.13 -5.56 23.29
N ARG A 124 -4.60 -6.71 23.72
CA ARG A 124 -4.56 -7.09 25.14
C ARG A 124 -3.75 -6.10 25.96
N LEU A 125 -2.56 -5.73 25.49
CA LEU A 125 -1.71 -4.74 26.18
C LEU A 125 -2.36 -3.36 26.25
N ALA A 126 -3.07 -2.95 25.19
CA ALA A 126 -3.84 -1.71 25.18
C ALA A 126 -4.98 -1.75 26.21
N ALA A 127 -5.80 -2.81 26.21
CA ALA A 127 -6.88 -2.99 27.17
C ALA A 127 -6.39 -3.07 28.63
N GLU A 128 -5.24 -3.70 28.87
CA GLU A 128 -4.61 -3.75 30.19
C GLU A 128 -4.15 -2.35 30.65
N LYS A 129 -3.59 -1.53 29.74
CA LYS A 129 -3.24 -0.13 30.04
C LYS A 129 -4.47 0.70 30.37
N ASP A 130 -5.55 0.55 29.60
CA ASP A 130 -6.81 1.26 29.84
C ASP A 130 -7.43 0.86 31.17
N ALA A 131 -7.44 -0.43 31.49
CA ALA A 131 -7.91 -0.94 32.79
C ALA A 131 -7.06 -0.43 33.96
N ARG A 132 -5.73 -0.37 33.80
CA ARG A 132 -4.82 0.23 34.81
C ARG A 132 -5.04 1.73 34.97
N ALA A 133 -5.29 2.45 33.87
CA ALA A 133 -5.61 3.89 33.90
C ALA A 133 -6.97 4.15 34.58
N ALA A 134 -7.98 3.31 34.32
CA ALA A 134 -9.27 3.36 34.99
C ALA A 134 -9.16 3.08 36.49
N LYS A 135 -8.33 2.09 36.89
CA LYS A 135 -8.03 1.80 38.31
C LYS A 135 -7.20 2.91 39.00
N ARG A 136 -6.42 3.68 38.23
CA ARG A 136 -5.61 4.82 38.71
C ARG A 136 -6.41 6.12 38.87
N LYS A 137 -7.65 6.22 38.38
CA LYS A 137 -8.52 7.36 38.71
C LYS A 137 -8.77 7.34 40.23
N PRO A 138 -8.31 8.36 40.99
CA PRO A 138 -8.31 8.28 42.44
C PRO A 138 -9.73 8.48 42.99
N ALA A 139 -9.96 7.85 44.13
CA ALA A 139 -10.99 8.20 45.08
C ALA A 139 -10.92 9.70 45.44
N LYS A 140 -11.62 10.54 44.69
CA LYS A 140 -12.08 11.87 45.12
C LYS A 140 -13.54 12.06 44.69
N SER A 141 -14.41 11.27 45.30
CA SER A 141 -15.81 11.64 45.53
C SER A 141 -16.20 11.26 46.96
N GLY A 142 -15.37 11.69 47.90
CA GLY A 142 -15.77 11.90 49.28
C GLY A 142 -15.75 13.39 49.52
N ALA A 143 -16.67 14.12 48.88
CA ALA A 143 -16.87 15.53 49.17
C ALA A 143 -17.31 15.66 50.63
N LYS A 144 -16.33 15.85 51.52
CA LYS A 144 -16.54 16.42 52.84
C LYS A 144 -17.31 17.71 52.60
N LYS A 145 -18.62 17.72 52.87
CA LYS A 145 -19.42 18.94 52.89
C LYS A 145 -18.92 19.79 54.05
N GLU A 146 -17.86 20.56 53.81
CA GLU A 146 -17.57 21.71 54.66
C GLU A 146 -18.67 22.74 54.41
N PRO A 147 -19.29 23.28 55.48
CA PRO A 147 -20.38 24.21 55.33
C PRO A 147 -19.86 25.50 54.69
N SER A 148 -20.40 25.82 53.52
CA SER A 148 -20.18 27.07 52.80
C SER A 148 -20.22 28.26 53.78
N ALA A 149 -19.23 29.16 53.69
CA ALA A 149 -19.17 30.43 54.43
C ALA A 149 -20.46 31.26 54.32
N ARG A 150 -21.32 30.99 53.33
CA ARG A 150 -22.65 31.56 53.15
C ARG A 150 -23.64 31.17 54.26
N ALA A 151 -23.49 29.99 54.88
CA ALA A 151 -24.32 29.55 56.01
C ALA A 151 -23.94 30.24 57.33
N LYS A 152 -22.65 30.55 57.55
CA LYS A 152 -22.17 31.31 58.72
C LYS A 152 -22.56 32.80 58.65
N ALA A 153 -22.67 33.37 57.44
CA ALA A 153 -23.12 34.76 57.26
C ALA A 153 -24.62 34.93 57.54
N ALA A 154 -25.45 33.94 57.18
CA ALA A 154 -26.90 33.98 57.39
C ALA A 154 -27.31 33.87 58.86
N SER A 155 -26.57 33.12 59.69
CA SER A 155 -26.86 33.02 61.14
C SER A 155 -26.50 34.31 61.89
N ARG A 156 -25.45 35.02 61.47
CA ARG A 156 -25.02 36.28 62.08
C ARG A 156 -25.97 37.44 61.76
N ALA A 157 -26.54 37.47 60.54
CA ALA A 157 -27.57 38.45 60.17
C ALA A 157 -28.91 38.22 60.90
N LYS A 158 -29.26 36.97 61.22
CA LYS A 158 -30.49 36.65 61.97
C LYS A 158 -30.36 37.00 63.46
N ALA A 159 -29.17 36.90 64.04
CA ALA A 159 -28.89 37.29 65.43
C ALA A 159 -28.91 38.83 65.62
N LEU A 160 -28.53 39.61 64.61
CA LEU A 160 -28.56 41.08 64.66
C LEU A 160 -29.96 41.69 64.48
N LYS A 161 -30.92 40.95 63.90
CA LYS A 161 -32.32 41.40 63.73
C LYS A 161 -33.27 40.97 64.86
N ALA A 162 -32.82 40.15 65.80
CA ALA A 162 -33.60 39.73 66.97
C ALA A 162 -33.20 40.49 68.25
N GLY A 163 -32.33 41.49 68.14
CA GLY A 163 -31.83 42.33 69.24
C GLY A 163 -32.10 43.83 69.05
N SER A 164 -33.09 44.21 68.23
CA SER A 164 -33.72 45.54 68.20
C SER A 164 -35.21 45.39 68.41
#